data_AF-A0AAV4VQP5-F1
#
_entry.id   AF-A0AAV4VQP5-F1
#
_cell.length_a   1.000
_cell.length_b   1.000
_cell.length_c   1.000
_cell.angle_alpha   90.00
_cell.angle_beta   90.00
_cell.angle_gamma   90.00
#
_symmetry.space_group_name_H-M   'P 1'
#
loop_
_entity.id
_entity.type
_entity.pdbx_description
1 polymer ?
#
loop_
_entity_poly.entity_id
_entity_poly.type
_entity_poly.pdbx_seq_one_letter_code
_entity_poly.pdbx_strand_id
1 'polypeptide(L)'
;MVSIKEKGGRADLEFNLDGTLKYVELEVMNLNNMGFWEKIGIWTEDGLDIKDIVWPGGSPVPPPGVPEKFNMKITFMEEPPYVNLVPPDNETGECETSRAVRCRVAPRSAIEG
;
A
#
# COMPACT_ATOMS: atom_id res chain seq x y z
N MET A 1 -5.29 -16.35 -17.58
CA MET A 1 -5.14 -17.78 -17.93
C MET A 1 -3.69 -18.02 -18.33
N VAL A 2 -3.14 -19.22 -18.11
CA VAL A 2 -1.76 -19.57 -18.53
C VAL A 2 -1.85 -20.45 -19.77
N SER A 3 -1.13 -20.09 -20.83
CA SER A 3 -1.16 -20.79 -22.11
C SER A 3 0.26 -21.08 -22.62
N ILE A 4 0.38 -22.11 -23.45
CA ILE A 4 1.65 -22.58 -24.02
C ILE A 4 1.66 -22.25 -25.52
N LYS A 5 2.75 -21.67 -26.02
CA LYS A 5 2.93 -21.32 -27.43
C LYS A 5 3.17 -22.59 -28.25
N GLU A 6 2.21 -22.98 -29.09
CA GLU A 6 2.37 -24.11 -30.01
C GLU A 6 2.97 -23.64 -31.35
N LYS A 7 4.14 -24.16 -31.72
CA LYS A 7 4.75 -23.89 -33.03
C LYS A 7 4.90 -25.20 -33.81
N GLY A 8 4.06 -25.39 -34.83
CA GLY A 8 4.16 -26.54 -35.75
C GLY A 8 3.72 -27.89 -35.18
N GLY A 9 2.76 -27.92 -34.24
CA GLY A 9 2.18 -29.16 -33.71
C GLY A 9 3.01 -29.85 -32.61
N ARG A 10 4.12 -29.24 -32.17
CA ARG A 10 4.80 -29.55 -30.91
C ARG A 10 4.92 -28.27 -30.09
N ALA A 11 4.42 -28.30 -28.86
CA ALA A 11 4.64 -27.24 -27.90
C ALA A 11 6.11 -27.25 -27.47
N ASP A 12 6.77 -26.09 -27.49
CA ASP A 12 8.15 -25.94 -27.03
C ASP A 12 8.15 -25.89 -25.49
N LEU A 13 8.08 -27.07 -24.88
CA LEU A 13 7.91 -27.26 -23.45
C LEU A 13 9.27 -27.40 -22.77
N GLU A 14 9.76 -26.28 -22.24
CA GLU A 14 10.93 -26.25 -21.37
C GLU A 14 10.53 -25.93 -19.92
N PHE A 15 11.23 -26.54 -18.96
CA PHE A 15 11.00 -26.36 -17.54
C PHE A 15 12.25 -25.86 -16.84
N ASN A 16 12.06 -25.04 -15.81
CA ASN A 16 13.10 -24.63 -14.88
C ASN A 16 13.43 -25.79 -13.90
N LEU A 17 14.53 -25.66 -13.15
CA LEU A 17 14.95 -26.65 -12.15
C LEU A 17 13.91 -26.88 -11.03
N ASP A 18 13.06 -25.89 -10.77
CA ASP A 18 11.97 -25.96 -9.80
C ASP A 18 10.70 -26.61 -10.35
N GLY A 19 10.69 -27.02 -11.63
CA GLY A 19 9.56 -27.65 -12.29
C GLY A 19 8.54 -26.67 -12.87
N THR A 20 8.78 -25.36 -12.82
CA THR A 20 7.93 -24.36 -13.48
C THR A 20 8.20 -24.32 -14.98
N LEU A 21 7.21 -23.91 -15.78
CA LEU A 21 7.41 -23.67 -17.21
C LEU A 21 8.38 -22.49 -17.40
N LYS A 22 9.43 -22.72 -18.20
CA LYS A 22 10.44 -21.71 -18.50
C LYS A 22 9.88 -20.57 -19.35
N TYR A 23 8.99 -20.89 -20.27
CA TYR A 23 8.28 -19.93 -21.11
C TYR A 23 6.77 -20.08 -20.90
N VAL A 24 6.11 -18.98 -20.53
CA VAL A 24 4.65 -18.95 -20.32
C VAL A 24 4.06 -17.74 -21.03
N GLU A 25 2.89 -17.94 -21.63
CA GLU A 25 2.02 -16.85 -22.05
C GLU A 25 0.96 -16.63 -20.96
N LEU A 26 0.85 -15.40 -20.46
CA LEU A 26 -0.14 -15.05 -19.44
C LEU A 26 -1.12 -14.03 -20.00
N GLU A 27 -2.41 -14.30 -19.83
CA GLU A 27 -3.45 -13.32 -20.13
C GLU A 27 -3.67 -12.39 -18.93
N VAL A 28 -3.56 -11.09 -19.17
CA VAL A 28 -3.91 -10.05 -18.20
C VAL A 28 -5.40 -9.75 -18.32
N MET A 29 -6.12 -9.92 -17.22
CA MET A 29 -7.56 -9.73 -17.15
C MET A 29 -7.89 -8.57 -16.23
N ASN A 30 -8.85 -7.73 -16.63
CA ASN A 30 -9.42 -6.68 -15.79
C ASN A 30 -10.86 -7.04 -15.41
N LEU A 31 -11.25 -6.81 -14.16
CA LEU A 31 -12.63 -7.00 -13.72
C LEU A 31 -13.40 -5.71 -13.95
N ASN A 32 -14.43 -5.75 -14.80
CA ASN A 32 -15.25 -4.56 -15.05
C ASN A 32 -16.35 -4.37 -14.01
N ASN A 33 -16.97 -3.19 -14.00
CA ASN A 33 -18.05 -2.82 -13.06
C ASN A 33 -19.33 -3.69 -13.20
N MET A 34 -19.44 -4.47 -14.27
CA MET A 34 -20.54 -5.41 -14.51
C MET A 34 -20.22 -6.82 -13.98
N GLY A 35 -19.03 -7.02 -13.39
CA GLY A 35 -18.60 -8.30 -12.83
C GLY A 35 -18.02 -9.28 -13.86
N PHE A 36 -17.65 -8.81 -15.05
CA PHE A 36 -17.03 -9.65 -16.08
C PHE A 36 -15.52 -9.44 -16.15
N TRP A 37 -14.80 -10.54 -16.31
CA TRP A 37 -13.38 -10.52 -16.62
C TRP A 37 -13.15 -10.23 -18.10
N GLU A 38 -12.46 -9.14 -18.39
CA GLU A 38 -12.10 -8.70 -19.73
C GLU A 38 -10.59 -8.87 -19.95
N LYS A 39 -10.21 -9.51 -21.06
CA LYS A 39 -8.79 -9.64 -21.42
C LYS A 39 -8.27 -8.30 -21.92
N ILE A 40 -7.34 -7.71 -21.17
CA ILE A 40 -6.75 -6.40 -21.47
C ILE A 40 -5.30 -6.50 -21.96
N GLY A 41 -4.65 -7.65 -21.82
CA GLY A 41 -3.27 -7.79 -22.27
C GLY A 41 -2.77 -9.23 -22.30
N ILE A 42 -1.55 -9.38 -22.81
CA ILE A 42 -0.82 -10.64 -22.87
C ILE A 42 0.63 -10.37 -22.46
N TRP A 43 1.12 -11.18 -21.53
CA TRP A 43 2.53 -11.27 -21.19
C TRP A 43 3.14 -12.47 -21.92
N THR A 44 4.21 -12.23 -22.67
CA THR A 44 4.96 -13.26 -23.39
C THR A 44 6.44 -13.19 -23.01
N GLU A 45 7.26 -14.07 -23.62
CA GLU A 45 8.73 -13.98 -23.55
C GLU A 45 9.27 -12.62 -24.03
N ASP A 46 8.58 -11.98 -24.98
CA ASP A 46 8.99 -10.70 -25.59
C ASP A 46 8.54 -9.48 -24.75
N GLY A 47 7.75 -9.71 -23.70
CA GLY A 47 7.27 -8.68 -22.77
C GLY A 47 5.75 -8.57 -22.69
N LEU A 48 5.30 -7.45 -22.12
CA LEU A 48 3.88 -7.13 -21.89
C LEU A 48 3.31 -6.28 -23.03
N ASP A 49 2.26 -6.76 -23.67
CA ASP A 49 1.36 -5.94 -24.49
C ASP A 49 0.03 -5.77 -23.75
N ILE A 50 -0.35 -4.53 -23.47
CA ILE A 50 -1.52 -4.20 -22.64
C ILE A 50 -2.27 -2.98 -23.19
N LYS A 51 -3.60 -3.08 -23.14
CA LYS A 51 -4.55 -2.02 -23.47
C LYS A 51 -4.78 -1.09 -22.27
N ASP A 52 -5.64 -0.10 -22.45
CA ASP A 52 -6.04 0.82 -21.38
C ASP A 52 -6.66 0.08 -20.18
N ILE A 53 -6.30 0.52 -18.97
CA ILE A 53 -6.82 -0.02 -17.71
C ILE A 53 -7.83 0.96 -17.13
N VAL A 54 -9.04 0.47 -16.88
CA VAL A 54 -10.05 1.21 -16.12
C VAL A 54 -9.93 0.83 -14.65
N TRP A 55 -9.58 1.81 -13.83
CA TRP A 55 -9.45 1.69 -12.37
C TRP A 55 -10.79 1.89 -11.66
N PRO A 56 -10.90 1.52 -10.37
CA PRO A 56 -12.09 1.78 -9.58
C PRO A 56 -12.58 3.22 -9.70
N GLY A 57 -13.90 3.40 -9.83
CA GLY A 57 -14.51 4.71 -10.11
C GLY A 57 -14.55 5.09 -11.59
N GLY A 58 -14.14 4.19 -12.50
CA GLY A 58 -14.17 4.44 -13.95
C GLY A 58 -13.03 5.33 -14.44
N SER A 59 -11.96 5.47 -13.65
CA SER A 59 -10.82 6.33 -13.96
C SER A 59 -9.85 5.62 -14.92
N PRO A 60 -9.34 6.30 -15.98
CA PRO A 60 -8.23 5.78 -16.79
C PRO A 60 -6.87 5.97 -16.08
N VAL A 61 -6.83 6.76 -15.00
CA VAL A 61 -5.62 7.06 -14.23
C VAL A 61 -5.58 6.17 -12.99
N PRO A 62 -4.44 5.51 -12.67
CA PRO A 62 -4.30 4.72 -11.46
C PRO A 62 -4.56 5.57 -10.22
N PRO A 63 -5.22 5.00 -9.18
CA PRO A 63 -5.40 5.71 -7.93
C PRO A 63 -4.03 6.10 -7.36
N PRO A 64 -3.90 7.30 -6.76
CA PRO A 64 -2.67 7.67 -6.10
C PRO A 64 -2.35 6.61 -5.03
N GLY A 65 -1.09 6.18 -4.98
CA GLY A 65 -0.64 5.25 -3.94
C GLY A 65 -1.01 5.76 -2.55
N VAL A 66 -1.13 4.86 -1.58
CA VAL A 66 -1.41 5.24 -0.19
C VAL A 66 -0.26 6.14 0.27
N PRO A 67 -0.50 7.45 0.59
CA PRO A 67 0.54 8.27 1.19
C PRO A 67 0.97 7.60 2.47
N GLU A 68 2.27 7.62 2.77
CA GLU A 68 2.80 7.06 4.00
C GLU A 68 2.16 7.78 5.20
N LYS A 69 1.07 7.22 5.74
CA LYS A 69 0.38 7.75 6.93
C LYS A 69 1.17 7.32 8.17
N PHE A 70 2.41 7.80 8.30
CA PHE A 70 3.21 7.53 9.48
C PHE A 70 2.83 8.51 10.59
N ASN A 71 2.09 8.01 11.57
CA ASN A 71 1.86 8.72 12.83
C ASN A 71 2.69 8.01 13.91
N MET A 72 3.61 8.73 14.55
CA MET A 72 4.39 8.20 15.66
C MET A 72 3.73 8.55 17.00
N LYS A 73 3.56 7.56 17.88
CA LYS A 73 3.18 7.79 19.27
C LYS A 73 4.43 7.83 20.13
N ILE A 74 4.66 8.96 20.79
CA ILE A 74 5.81 9.18 21.68
C ILE A 74 5.29 9.23 23.12
N THR A 75 5.94 8.51 24.03
CA THR A 75 5.68 8.56 25.47
C THR A 75 6.92 9.04 26.21
N PHE A 76 6.73 9.73 27.32
CA PHE A 76 7.80 10.33 28.10
C PHE A 76 7.36 10.49 29.56
N MET A 77 8.33 10.76 30.44
CA MET A 77 8.10 11.17 31.82
C MET A 77 8.48 12.63 31.99
N GLU A 78 7.93 13.29 33.01
CA GLU A 78 8.37 14.62 33.40
C GLU A 78 9.77 14.53 34.01
N GLU A 79 10.72 15.28 33.44
CA GLU A 79 12.13 15.23 33.83
C GLU A 79 12.81 16.58 33.57
N PRO A 80 12.69 17.56 34.49
CA PRO A 80 13.40 18.82 34.36
C PRO A 80 14.93 18.63 34.38
N PRO A 81 15.71 19.34 33.55
CA PRO A 81 15.27 20.40 32.62
C PRO A 81 14.86 19.90 31.22
N TYR A 82 14.93 18.60 30.96
CA TYR A 82 14.79 18.01 29.62
C TYR A 82 13.34 17.97 29.13
N VAL A 83 12.40 17.61 30.00
CA VAL A 83 10.96 17.52 29.70
C VAL A 83 10.19 18.25 30.80
N ASN A 84 9.65 19.43 30.46
CA ASN A 84 8.88 20.25 31.39
C ASN A 84 7.40 20.21 31.00
N LEU A 85 6.53 19.95 31.98
CA LEU A 85 5.09 20.01 31.80
C LEU A 85 4.58 21.36 32.29
N VAL A 86 3.82 22.04 31.44
CA VAL A 86 3.16 23.31 31.78
C VAL A 86 1.67 23.22 31.40
N PRO A 87 0.77 23.72 32.25
CA PRO A 87 -0.65 23.77 31.91
C PRO A 87 -0.87 24.70 30.70
N PRO A 88 -1.86 24.40 29.84
CA PRO A 88 -2.28 25.35 28.82
C PRO A 88 -2.91 26.60 29.46
N ASP A 89 -2.99 27.67 28.68
CA ASP A 89 -3.67 28.90 29.07
C ASP A 89 -5.16 28.63 29.38
N ASN A 90 -5.66 29.19 30.49
CA ASN A 90 -7.00 28.87 31.01
C ASN A 90 -8.14 29.42 30.15
N GLU A 91 -7.91 30.47 29.37
CA GLU A 91 -8.95 31.09 28.53
C GLU A 91 -8.95 30.51 27.11
N THR A 92 -7.76 30.32 26.52
CA THR A 92 -7.59 29.86 25.13
C THR A 92 -7.41 28.36 25.01
N GLY A 93 -6.95 27.68 26.06
CA GLY A 93 -6.58 26.26 26.02
C GLY A 93 -5.33 25.95 25.18
N GLU A 94 -4.59 26.98 24.77
CA GLU A 94 -3.35 26.84 24.00
C GLU A 94 -2.11 26.72 24.89
N CYS A 95 -1.04 26.11 24.37
CA CYS A 95 0.23 26.10 25.08
C CYS A 95 0.89 27.49 24.99
N GLU A 96 1.41 27.98 26.12
CA GLU A 96 1.92 29.35 26.26
C GLU A 96 3.11 29.67 25.32
N THR A 97 3.93 28.67 24.99
CA THR A 97 5.10 28.85 24.11
C THR A 97 4.87 28.21 22.75
N SER A 98 5.31 28.86 21.67
CA SER A 98 5.27 28.31 20.30
C SER A 98 6.10 27.02 20.11
N ARG A 99 6.96 26.68 21.08
CA ARG A 99 7.76 25.45 21.11
C ARG A 99 7.15 24.35 21.98
N ALA A 100 6.11 24.67 22.74
CA ALA A 100 5.41 23.67 23.54
C ALA A 100 4.48 22.85 22.64
N VAL A 101 4.39 21.55 22.92
CA VAL A 101 3.55 20.62 22.16
C VAL A 101 2.45 20.11 23.07
N ARG A 102 1.21 20.09 22.57
CA ARG A 102 0.09 19.48 23.31
C ARG A 102 0.37 18.01 23.55
N CYS A 103 0.32 17.60 24.81
CA CYS A 103 0.45 16.20 25.22
C CYS A 103 -0.77 15.75 26.02
N ARG A 104 -0.91 14.44 26.23
CA ARG A 104 -1.95 13.86 27.07
C ARG A 104 -1.30 13.16 28.25
N VAL A 105 -1.81 13.40 29.44
CA VAL A 105 -1.37 12.73 30.66
C VAL A 105 -2.25 11.50 30.86
N ALA A 106 -1.64 10.32 30.90
CA ALA A 106 -2.35 9.09 31.22
C ALA A 106 -2.68 9.06 32.73
N PRO A 107 -3.88 8.61 33.13
CA PRO A 107 -4.20 8.44 34.54
C PRO A 107 -3.34 7.32 35.14
N ARG A 108 -3.01 7.43 36.42
CA ARG A 108 -2.12 6.50 37.12
C ARG A 108 -2.58 5.03 37.02
N SER A 109 -3.91 4.81 37.05
CA SER A 109 -4.53 3.50 36.87
C SER A 109 -4.33 2.86 35.50
N ALA A 110 -3.95 3.64 34.48
CA ALA A 110 -3.63 3.12 33.15
C ALA A 110 -2.14 2.78 32.98
N ILE A 111 -1.30 3.13 33.96
CA ILE A 111 0.16 2.92 33.97
C ILE A 111 0.53 1.79 34.94
N GLU A 112 -0.17 1.71 36.07
CA GLU A 112 -0.04 0.65 37.07
C GLU A 112 -0.94 -0.54 36.66
N GLY A 113 -0.39 -1.42 35.80
CA GLY A 113 -0.96 -2.73 35.49
C GLY A 113 -0.63 -3.78 36.55
#